data_AF-A0A0C9TNF9-F1
#
_entry.id   AF-A0A0C9TNF9-F1
#
_cell.length_a   1.000
_cell.length_b   1.000
_cell.length_c   1.000
_cell.angle_alpha   90.00
_cell.angle_beta   90.00
_cell.angle_gamma   90.00
#
_symmetry.space_group_name_H-M   'P 1'
#
loop_
_entity.id
_entity.type
_entity.pdbx_description
1 polymer ?
#
loop_
_entity_poly.entity_id
_entity_poly.type
_entity_poly.pdbx_seq_one_letter_code
_entity_poly.pdbx_strand_id
1 'polypeptide(L)'
;VVEVIAGSNQIYGFKVINHSHRDFYLNAFYFDNMDFSITPYYLCHKSRQFTTDPTVRAGGGSFTVGYGSGGERPCKFTLGEDVDIEVGFLKIYLTSENVNLSSITQCSPFDNDGRTIARDETNIQQIAGTILLKIIQRRYWAH
;
A
#
# COMPACT_ATOMS: atom_id res chain seq x y z
N VAL A 1 -2.12 -9.65 11.90
CA VAL A 1 -0.65 -9.71 11.76
C VAL A 1 -0.34 -10.72 10.69
N VAL A 2 0.58 -10.42 9.79
CA VAL A 2 1.00 -11.31 8.69
C VAL A 2 2.50 -11.51 8.80
N GLU A 3 2.96 -12.76 8.79
CA GLU A 3 4.40 -13.07 8.73
C GLU A 3 4.81 -13.38 7.29
N VAL A 4 5.96 -12.83 6.88
CA VAL A 4 6.54 -13.02 5.55
C VAL A 4 8.02 -13.34 5.68
N ILE A 5 8.55 -14.03 4.69
CA ILE A 5 9.96 -14.36 4.58
C ILE A 5 10.61 -13.34 3.65
N ALA A 6 11.60 -12.62 4.16
CA ALA A 6 12.43 -11.73 3.39
C ALA A 6 13.53 -12.52 2.68
N GLY A 7 13.59 -12.37 1.36
CA GLY A 7 14.55 -13.08 0.52
C GLY A 7 14.36 -12.75 -0.96
N SER A 8 15.43 -12.87 -1.74
CA SER A 8 15.48 -12.46 -3.15
C SER A 8 14.53 -13.24 -4.06
N ASN A 9 14.14 -14.46 -3.65
CA ASN A 9 13.28 -15.37 -4.40
C ASN A 9 11.82 -15.36 -3.94
N GLN A 10 11.49 -14.67 -2.85
CA GLN A 10 10.13 -14.58 -2.34
C GLN A 10 9.45 -13.33 -2.89
N ILE A 11 8.26 -13.50 -3.43
CA ILE A 11 7.40 -12.41 -3.91
C ILE A 11 6.05 -12.50 -3.24
N TYR A 12 5.49 -11.33 -2.90
CA TYR A 12 4.22 -11.21 -2.21
C TYR A 12 3.27 -10.32 -2.98
N GLY A 13 1.99 -10.62 -2.82
CA GLY A 13 0.89 -9.81 -3.28
C GLY A 13 -0.31 -10.03 -2.38
N PHE A 14 -1.37 -9.25 -2.57
CA PHE A 14 -2.59 -9.39 -1.76
C PHE A 14 -3.84 -9.28 -2.63
N LYS A 15 -4.93 -9.84 -2.11
CA LYS A 15 -6.28 -9.70 -2.68
C LYS A 15 -7.14 -8.92 -1.71
N VAL A 16 -7.87 -7.95 -2.22
CA VAL A 16 -8.96 -7.30 -1.49
C VAL A 16 -10.27 -7.79 -2.08
N ILE A 17 -11.20 -8.16 -1.21
CA ILE A 17 -12.55 -8.61 -1.57
C ILE A 17 -13.53 -7.68 -0.89
N ASN A 18 -14.42 -7.08 -1.67
CA ASN A 18 -15.41 -6.14 -1.17
C ASN A 18 -16.75 -6.84 -0.98
N HIS A 19 -17.07 -7.19 0.27
CA HIS A 19 -18.36 -7.78 0.63
C HIS A 19 -19.45 -6.74 0.91
N SER A 20 -19.15 -5.44 0.76
CA SER A 20 -20.12 -4.37 1.01
C SER A 20 -21.04 -4.16 -0.21
N HIS A 21 -22.04 -3.30 -0.02
CA HIS A 21 -22.97 -2.87 -1.07
C HIS A 21 -22.52 -1.59 -1.79
N ARG A 22 -21.26 -1.16 -1.63
CA ARG A 22 -20.73 0.07 -2.23
C ARG A 22 -19.43 -0.20 -2.95
N ASP A 23 -19.21 0.54 -4.03
CA ASP A 23 -17.97 0.50 -4.77
C ASP A 23 -16.88 1.30 -4.03
N PHE A 24 -15.62 0.84 -4.14
CA PHE A 24 -14.48 1.54 -3.53
C PHE A 24 -13.32 1.71 -4.49
N TYR A 25 -12.62 2.83 -4.32
CA TYR A 25 -11.31 3.09 -4.88
C TYR A 25 -10.25 2.77 -3.82
N LEU A 26 -9.22 2.05 -4.24
CA LEU A 26 -8.19 1.52 -3.32
C LEU A 26 -6.89 2.26 -3.54
N ASN A 27 -6.24 2.67 -2.45
CA ASN A 27 -4.82 3.05 -2.45
C ASN A 27 -4.12 2.27 -1.33
N ALA A 28 -2.91 1.79 -1.56
CA ALA A 28 -2.14 1.02 -0.58
C ALA A 28 -0.74 1.60 -0.42
N PHE A 29 -0.30 1.74 0.83
CA PHE A 29 0.99 2.28 1.19
C PHE A 29 1.68 1.36 2.18
N TYR A 30 2.97 1.16 1.98
CA TYR A 30 3.83 0.48 2.92
C TYR A 30 4.60 1.50 3.74
N PHE A 31 4.47 1.39 5.06
CA PHE A 31 5.18 2.19 6.05
C PHE A 31 6.33 1.34 6.57
N ASP A 32 7.53 1.74 6.16
CA ASP A 32 8.78 1.12 6.58
C ASP A 32 9.18 1.70 7.95
N ASN A 33 9.47 0.85 8.93
CA ASN A 33 9.87 1.34 10.26
C ASN A 33 11.40 1.41 10.43
N MET A 34 12.18 0.92 9.47
CA MET A 34 13.63 1.01 9.49
C MET A 34 14.09 2.40 9.04
N ASP A 35 13.52 2.89 7.94
CA ASP A 35 13.89 4.18 7.36
C ASP A 35 12.76 5.21 7.41
N PHE A 36 11.58 4.87 7.96
CA PHE A 36 10.39 5.75 8.01
C PHE A 36 9.92 6.27 6.65
N SER A 37 10.31 5.62 5.56
CA SER A 37 9.74 5.88 4.25
C SER A 37 8.30 5.37 4.17
N ILE A 38 7.51 6.05 3.35
CA ILE A 38 6.15 5.64 3.03
C ILE A 38 6.09 5.47 1.52
N THR A 39 6.07 4.22 1.07
CA THR A 39 6.14 3.88 -0.35
C THR A 39 4.78 3.41 -0.85
N PRO A 40 4.28 3.93 -1.99
CA PRO A 40 3.04 3.43 -2.58
C PRO A 40 3.21 1.98 -3.05
N TYR A 41 2.35 1.09 -2.57
CA TYR A 41 2.19 -0.28 -3.06
C TYR A 41 1.19 -0.35 -4.20
N TYR A 42 0.17 0.49 -4.15
CA TYR A 42 -0.78 0.70 -5.25
C TYR A 42 -1.37 2.10 -5.13
N LEU A 43 -1.44 2.80 -6.26
CA LEU A 43 -2.20 4.04 -6.36
C LEU A 43 -3.29 3.86 -7.39
N CYS A 44 -4.51 4.23 -7.03
CA CYS A 44 -5.61 4.23 -7.98
C CYS A 44 -5.24 5.13 -9.16
N HIS A 45 -5.35 4.60 -10.38
CA HIS A 45 -5.00 5.37 -11.57
C HIS A 45 -5.94 6.57 -11.71
N LYS A 46 -5.40 7.68 -12.20
CA LYS A 46 -6.23 8.78 -12.70
C LYS A 46 -6.54 8.52 -14.16
N SER A 47 -7.80 8.70 -14.54
CA SER A 47 -8.10 9.01 -15.93
C SER A 47 -8.15 10.53 -16.10
N ARG A 48 -7.43 11.04 -17.11
CA ARG A 48 -7.34 12.49 -17.38
C ARG A 48 -8.67 13.09 -17.84
N GLN A 49 -9.41 12.37 -18.68
CA GLN A 49 -10.61 12.86 -19.36
C GLN A 49 -11.86 12.02 -19.10
N PHE A 50 -11.73 10.86 -18.45
CA PHE A 50 -12.84 9.96 -18.17
C PHE A 50 -12.97 9.69 -16.67
N THR A 51 -14.15 9.27 -16.24
CA THR A 51 -14.34 8.71 -14.90
C THR A 51 -13.58 7.40 -14.81
N THR A 52 -12.86 7.18 -13.70
CA THR A 52 -12.15 5.92 -13.49
C THR A 52 -13.14 4.91 -12.91
N ASP A 53 -13.07 3.66 -13.36
CA ASP A 53 -13.85 2.59 -12.72
C ASP A 53 -13.39 2.38 -11.27
N PRO A 54 -14.30 2.01 -10.35
CA PRO A 54 -13.92 1.61 -9.00
C PRO A 54 -12.93 0.44 -9.00
N THR A 55 -11.92 0.51 -8.14
CA THR A 55 -10.91 -0.54 -8.01
C THR A 55 -11.52 -1.86 -7.51
N VAL A 56 -12.44 -1.79 -6.56
CA VAL A 56 -13.10 -2.96 -5.94
C VAL A 56 -14.61 -2.74 -5.93
N ARG A 57 -15.30 -3.36 -6.89
CA ARG A 57 -16.76 -3.28 -7.04
C ARG A 57 -17.48 -3.93 -5.85
N ALA A 58 -18.67 -3.43 -5.53
CA ALA A 58 -19.58 -3.95 -4.54
C ALA A 58 -19.96 -5.42 -4.79
N GLY A 59 -20.51 -6.09 -3.78
CA GLY A 59 -21.18 -7.38 -3.94
C GLY A 59 -20.24 -8.55 -4.23
N GLY A 60 -19.03 -8.53 -3.69
CA GLY A 60 -18.04 -9.59 -3.82
C GLY A 60 -16.96 -9.34 -4.88
N GLY A 61 -16.91 -8.13 -5.46
CA GLY A 61 -15.83 -7.73 -6.35
C GLY A 61 -14.47 -7.84 -5.66
N SER A 62 -13.43 -8.12 -6.44
CA SER A 62 -12.09 -8.29 -5.89
C SER A 62 -11.00 -7.70 -6.76
N PHE A 63 -9.94 -7.25 -6.11
CA PHE A 63 -8.77 -6.68 -6.76
C PHE A 63 -7.49 -7.33 -6.21
N THR A 64 -6.54 -7.64 -7.09
CA THR A 64 -5.26 -8.26 -6.73
C THR A 64 -4.13 -7.28 -6.99
N VAL A 65 -3.20 -7.15 -6.05
CA VAL A 65 -1.97 -6.37 -6.20
C VAL A 65 -0.79 -7.34 -6.14
N GLY A 66 0.13 -7.22 -7.10
CA GLY A 66 1.33 -8.04 -7.15
C GLY A 66 1.17 -9.40 -7.84
N TYR A 67 -0.04 -9.74 -8.30
CA TYR A 67 -0.32 -10.93 -9.12
C TYR A 67 -1.68 -10.79 -9.82
N GLY A 68 -1.95 -11.72 -10.75
CA GLY A 68 -3.22 -11.75 -11.48
C GLY A 68 -3.39 -10.58 -12.43
N SER A 69 -4.62 -10.10 -12.60
CA SER A 69 -4.99 -9.09 -13.61
C SER A 69 -4.88 -7.63 -13.13
N GLY A 70 -4.43 -7.39 -11.90
CA GLY A 70 -4.35 -6.04 -11.33
C GLY A 70 -3.18 -5.18 -11.82
N GLY A 71 -2.30 -5.72 -12.66
CA GLY A 71 -1.26 -4.96 -13.39
C GLY A 71 -0.05 -4.52 -12.55
N GLU A 72 -0.16 -4.51 -11.23
CA GLU A 72 0.95 -4.13 -10.35
C GLU A 72 2.00 -5.22 -10.16
N ARG A 73 3.26 -4.78 -10.01
CA ARG A 73 4.38 -5.69 -9.76
C ARG A 73 4.28 -6.28 -8.35
N PRO A 74 4.66 -7.55 -8.16
CA PRO A 74 4.77 -8.13 -6.83
C PRO A 74 5.79 -7.38 -5.98
N CYS A 75 5.57 -7.42 -4.68
CA CYS A 75 6.46 -6.83 -3.70
C CYS A 75 7.48 -7.86 -3.23
N LYS A 76 8.71 -7.39 -3.01
CA LYS A 76 9.78 -8.15 -2.37
C LYS A 76 10.16 -7.45 -1.09
N PHE A 77 10.38 -8.26 -0.06
CA PHE A 77 10.88 -7.81 1.23
C PHE A 77 12.35 -8.16 1.32
N THR A 78 13.17 -7.17 1.64
CA THR A 78 14.62 -7.32 1.78
C THR A 78 15.04 -6.74 3.11
N LEU A 79 15.83 -7.50 3.87
CA LEU A 79 16.39 -7.06 5.13
C LEU A 79 17.86 -6.68 4.93
N GLY A 80 18.34 -5.66 5.64
CA GLY A 80 19.76 -5.33 5.71
C GLY A 80 20.57 -6.50 6.29
N GLU A 81 21.87 -6.59 5.99
CA GLU A 81 22.70 -7.77 6.30
C GLU A 81 22.63 -8.22 7.77
N ASP A 82 22.56 -7.28 8.71
CA ASP A 82 22.54 -7.54 10.16
C ASP A 82 21.13 -7.57 10.79
N VAL A 83 20.07 -7.60 9.98
CA VAL A 83 18.67 -7.55 10.46
C VAL A 83 17.97 -8.88 10.25
N ASP A 84 17.63 -9.60 11.32
CA ASP A 84 16.91 -10.89 11.19
C ASP A 84 15.40 -10.75 11.16
N ILE A 85 14.87 -9.66 11.74
CA ILE A 85 13.44 -9.39 11.85
C ILE A 85 13.20 -7.90 11.64
N GLU A 86 12.21 -7.58 10.81
CA GLU A 86 11.68 -6.24 10.66
C GLU A 86 10.16 -6.25 10.82
N VAL A 87 9.61 -5.14 11.31
CA VAL A 87 8.19 -4.89 11.33
C VAL A 87 7.89 -3.70 10.44
N GLY A 88 6.92 -3.82 9.55
CA GLY A 88 6.35 -2.69 8.83
C GLY A 88 4.83 -2.77 8.78
N PHE A 89 4.21 -1.80 8.12
CA PHE A 89 2.76 -1.75 8.01
C PHE A 89 2.31 -1.55 6.57
N LEU A 90 1.45 -2.43 6.08
CA LEU A 90 0.69 -2.18 4.87
C LEU A 90 -0.65 -1.57 5.25
N LYS A 91 -0.87 -0.32 4.85
CA LYS A 91 -2.13 0.38 5.08
C LYS A 91 -2.86 0.58 3.76
N ILE A 92 -4.10 0.09 3.74
CA ILE A 92 -5.00 0.20 2.60
C ILE A 92 -6.05 1.25 2.94
N TYR A 93 -6.23 2.22 2.04
CA TYR A 93 -7.23 3.25 2.09
C TYR A 93 -8.31 2.92 1.07
N LEU A 94 -9.57 2.96 1.52
CA LEU A 94 -10.76 2.75 0.70
C LEU A 94 -11.60 4.01 0.71
N THR A 95 -11.85 4.58 -0.46
CA THR A 95 -12.63 5.81 -0.62
C THR A 95 -13.81 5.55 -1.56
N SER A 96 -14.93 6.25 -1.35
CA SER A 96 -16.09 6.18 -2.25
C SER A 96 -15.88 6.91 -3.58
N GLU A 97 -14.87 7.78 -3.64
CA GLU A 97 -14.47 8.52 -4.84
C GLU A 97 -12.98 8.27 -5.14
N ASN A 98 -12.56 8.51 -6.38
CA ASN A 98 -11.15 8.39 -6.77
C ASN A 98 -10.37 9.60 -6.23
N VAL A 99 -9.77 9.43 -5.05
CA VAL A 99 -8.97 10.46 -4.39
C VAL A 99 -7.49 10.24 -4.66
N ASN A 100 -6.80 11.32 -5.04
CA ASN A 100 -5.34 11.28 -5.17
C ASN A 100 -4.67 11.32 -3.80
N LEU A 101 -4.12 10.18 -3.37
CA LEU A 101 -3.38 10.06 -2.12
C LEU A 101 -1.86 10.04 -2.31
N SER A 102 -1.36 10.40 -3.50
CA SER A 102 0.09 10.38 -3.80
C SER A 102 0.93 11.21 -2.83
N SER A 103 0.35 12.26 -2.22
CA SER A 103 1.00 13.12 -1.23
C SER A 103 1.30 12.43 0.12
N ILE A 104 0.76 11.24 0.36
CA ILE A 104 1.12 10.41 1.53
C ILE A 104 2.54 9.83 1.38
N THR A 105 3.02 9.70 0.14
CA THR A 105 4.36 9.17 -0.14
C THR A 105 5.43 10.04 0.52
N GLN A 106 6.39 9.39 1.17
CA GLN A 106 7.46 10.06 1.90
C GLN A 106 8.76 9.32 1.68
N CYS A 107 9.83 10.03 1.31
CA CYS A 107 11.17 9.48 1.35
C CYS A 107 11.62 9.25 2.80
N SER A 108 12.69 8.48 2.99
CA SER A 108 13.34 8.36 4.30
C SER A 108 13.71 9.76 4.81
N PRO A 109 13.33 10.14 6.05
CA PRO A 109 13.72 11.41 6.64
C PRO A 109 15.20 11.43 7.05
N PHE A 110 15.94 10.34 6.82
CA PHE A 110 17.38 10.23 7.07
C PHE A 110 18.22 10.63 5.84
N ASP A 111 17.62 10.74 4.65
CA ASP A 111 18.32 11.01 3.39
C ASP A 111 18.44 12.52 3.04
N ASN A 112 18.43 13.40 4.04
CA ASN A 112 18.78 14.82 3.96
C ASN A 112 17.93 15.73 3.03
N ASP A 113 16.65 15.43 2.79
CA ASP A 113 15.73 16.43 2.27
C ASP A 113 15.13 17.27 3.41
N GLY A 114 15.37 18.59 3.37
CA GLY A 114 14.89 19.55 4.36
C GLY A 114 13.38 19.46 4.56
N ARG A 115 12.96 19.18 5.81
CA ARG A 115 11.55 19.07 6.18
C ARG A 115 10.84 20.40 5.98
N THR A 116 9.85 20.44 5.10
CA THR A 116 8.91 21.57 5.03
C THR A 116 7.49 21.04 5.20
N ILE A 117 6.78 21.53 6.22
CA ILE A 117 5.35 21.25 6.40
C ILE A 117 4.59 22.29 5.57
N ALA A 118 4.00 21.86 4.44
CA ALA A 118 2.96 22.62 3.79
C ALA A 118 1.61 22.01 4.21
N ARG A 119 0.77 22.81 4.89
CA ARG A 119 -0.62 22.42 5.14
C ARG A 119 -1.42 22.77 3.89
N ASP A 120 -2.01 21.75 3.28
CA ASP A 120 -3.01 21.93 2.23
C ASP A 120 -4.38 21.55 2.80
N GLU A 121 -5.38 22.40 2.62
CA GLU A 121 -6.73 22.14 3.07
C GLU A 121 -7.43 21.25 2.04
N THR A 122 -7.19 19.95 2.10
CA THR A 122 -7.96 19.00 1.28
C THR A 122 -9.29 18.70 1.96
N ASN A 123 -10.39 19.13 1.36
CA ASN A 123 -11.74 18.77 1.79
C ASN A 123 -12.00 17.30 1.44
N ILE A 124 -11.65 16.39 2.34
CA ILE A 124 -11.96 14.96 2.18
C ILE A 124 -13.43 14.76 2.57
N GLN A 125 -14.35 15.12 1.68
CA GLN A 125 -15.71 14.62 1.75
C GLN A 125 -15.78 13.26 1.07
N GLN A 126 -15.88 12.22 1.90
CA GLN A 126 -16.71 11.02 1.77
C GLN A 126 -15.99 9.78 2.32
N ILE A 127 -16.81 8.83 2.77
CA ILE A 127 -16.49 7.68 3.63
C ILE A 127 -15.14 7.07 3.28
N ALA A 128 -14.18 7.26 4.19
CA ALA A 128 -12.85 6.69 4.15
C ALA A 128 -12.76 5.55 5.17
N GLY A 129 -12.64 4.32 4.68
CA GLY A 129 -12.26 3.16 5.49
C GLY A 129 -10.76 2.92 5.39
N THR A 130 -10.14 2.34 6.43
CA THR A 130 -8.77 1.85 6.30
C THR A 130 -8.64 0.43 6.84
N ILE A 131 -7.73 -0.33 6.22
CA ILE A 131 -7.29 -1.64 6.70
C ILE A 131 -5.80 -1.51 7.01
N LEU A 132 -5.40 -1.90 8.22
CA LEU A 132 -4.00 -1.90 8.64
C LEU A 132 -3.52 -3.33 8.85
N LEU A 133 -2.49 -3.72 8.11
CA LEU A 133 -1.82 -4.99 8.24
C LEU A 133 -0.42 -4.76 8.82
N LYS A 134 -0.19 -5.25 10.04
CA LYS A 134 1.17 -5.39 10.59
C LYS A 134 1.86 -6.55 9.88
N ILE A 135 2.96 -6.25 9.19
CA ILE A 135 3.80 -7.21 8.49
C ILE A 135 5.03 -7.48 9.36
N ILE A 136 5.30 -8.74 9.66
CA ILE A 136 6.54 -9.19 10.31
C ILE A 136 7.36 -9.90 9.26
N GLN A 137 8.50 -9.32 8.89
CA GLN A 137 9.45 -9.90 7.96
C GLN A 137 10.50 -10.69 8.75
N ARG A 138 10.81 -11.90 8.30
CA ARG A 138 11.87 -12.74 8.87
C ARG A 138 12.88 -13.11 7.81
N ARG A 139 14.17 -13.09 8.14
CA ARG A 139 15.23 -13.52 7.23
C ARG A 139 14.99 -14.96 6.76
N TYR A 140 15.28 -15.23 5.49
CA TYR A 140 15.38 -16.60 5.01
C TYR A 140 16.71 -17.23 5.42
N TRP A 141 16.67 -18.34 6.18
CA TRP A 141 17.83 -19.19 6.43
C TRP A 141 17.74 -20.39 5.50
N ALA A 142 18.67 -20.52 4.55
CA ALA A 142 18.88 -21.79 3.87
C ALA A 142 19.58 -22.73 4.86
N HIS A 143 18.93 -23.84 5.23
CA HIS A 143 19.58 -24.93 5.95
C HIS A 143 20.56 -25.68 5.04
#